data_AF-A0A229GRU1-F1
#
_entry.id   AF-A0A229GRU1-F1
#
_cell.length_a   1.000
_cell.length_b   1.000
_cell.length_c   1.000
_cell.angle_alpha   90.00
_cell.angle_beta   90.00
_cell.angle_gamma   90.00
#
_symmetry.space_group_name_H-M   'P 1'
#
loop_
_entity.id
_entity.type
_entity.pdbx_description
1 polymer ?
#
loop_
_entity_poly.entity_id
_entity_poly.type
_entity_poly.pdbx_seq_one_letter_code
_entity_poly.pdbx_strand_id
1 'polypeptide(L)'
;MATVNSAKNTATDKQTPNKVLDKGGEVREGEELDAQAVSSWLRDQGVDIQGEPTVTQFSGGASNWTYRLQYDGEGKNQDLILRRPPKGTKAKSAHDMVREYTVQKALKDAYPYVPKMVALCTNEDVIGADFYVMERMEGIIPRANLPKGIDLDPEQTRTLCTNVIDALVELHQVDYKEHPELVTLGRGDGYCERQVSGWDKRYVKAKTPNVPSFALVRQWLGKHTPADSKTCIIHNDWRFDNVILDAADQPK
;
A
#
# COMPACT_ATOMS: atom_id res chain seq x y z
N MET A 1 -2.11 1.09 -0.26
CA MET A 1 -3.23 0.40 0.40
C MET A 1 -4.51 1.10 -0.04
N ALA A 2 -5.60 0.34 -0.23
CA ALA A 2 -6.91 0.87 -0.62
C ALA A 2 -7.92 0.62 0.51
N THR A 3 -8.71 1.62 0.92
CA THR A 3 -9.92 1.48 1.75
C THR A 3 -11.10 0.95 0.94
N VAL A 4 -12.20 0.51 1.57
CA VAL A 4 -13.47 0.23 0.86
C VAL A 4 -14.59 0.84 1.70
N ASN A 5 -15.34 1.79 1.14
CA ASN A 5 -16.45 2.46 1.83
C ASN A 5 -17.73 2.34 0.99
N SER A 6 -18.82 1.84 1.59
CA SER A 6 -20.14 1.86 0.96
C SER A 6 -20.86 3.18 1.27
N ALA A 7 -21.33 3.90 0.26
CA ALA A 7 -22.11 5.11 0.46
C ALA A 7 -23.61 4.80 0.59
N LYS A 8 -24.14 4.80 1.84
CA LYS A 8 -25.45 5.37 2.23
C LYS A 8 -25.87 5.02 3.68
N ASN A 9 -25.92 6.08 4.50
CA ASN A 9 -26.97 6.44 5.45
C ASN A 9 -26.97 5.96 6.93
N THR A 10 -27.23 6.97 7.77
CA THR A 10 -27.70 7.05 9.17
C THR A 10 -26.80 6.62 10.32
N ALA A 11 -26.49 7.64 11.12
CA ALA A 11 -25.79 7.63 12.41
C ALA A 11 -26.23 6.50 13.36
N THR A 12 -25.26 5.69 13.78
CA THR A 12 -25.21 5.17 15.15
C THR A 12 -23.77 5.20 15.62
N ASP A 13 -23.52 6.05 16.61
CA ASP A 13 -22.26 6.20 17.31
C ASP A 13 -21.98 4.92 18.11
N LYS A 14 -21.11 4.05 17.59
CA LYS A 14 -20.59 2.87 18.31
C LYS A 14 -19.09 2.78 18.05
N GLN A 15 -18.32 3.33 18.99
CA GLN A 15 -16.86 3.22 19.04
C GLN A 15 -16.42 1.76 18.87
N THR A 16 -15.69 1.51 17.79
CA THR A 16 -14.99 0.25 17.54
C THR A 16 -13.95 0.04 18.63
N PRO A 17 -13.87 -1.14 19.27
CA PRO A 17 -12.88 -1.37 20.30
C PRO A 17 -11.46 -1.18 19.73
N ASN A 18 -10.64 -0.37 20.38
CA ASN A 18 -9.23 -0.06 20.04
C ASN A 18 -8.32 -1.33 19.92
N LYS A 19 -8.86 -2.54 20.14
CA LYS A 19 -8.16 -3.83 20.09
C LYS A 19 -8.07 -4.44 18.69
N VAL A 20 -8.94 -4.04 17.75
CA VAL A 20 -8.97 -4.61 16.38
C VAL A 20 -8.22 -3.78 15.34
N LEU A 21 -7.83 -2.56 15.69
CA LEU A 21 -7.11 -1.65 14.82
C LEU A 21 -5.66 -2.12 14.63
N ASP A 22 -5.12 -1.98 13.42
CA ASP A 22 -3.72 -2.27 13.16
C ASP A 22 -2.83 -1.23 13.87
N LYS A 23 -1.82 -1.71 14.59
CA LYS A 23 -0.93 -0.88 15.41
C LYS A 23 0.53 -1.20 15.09
N GLY A 24 1.33 -0.14 15.02
CA GLY A 24 2.78 -0.27 15.04
C GLY A 24 3.26 -0.75 16.41
N GLY A 25 4.35 -1.51 16.42
CA GLY A 25 5.08 -1.88 17.61
C GLY A 25 6.40 -1.12 17.73
N GLU A 26 7.32 -1.68 18.50
CA GLU A 26 8.70 -1.18 18.58
C GLU A 26 9.37 -1.19 17.19
N VAL A 27 10.22 -0.19 16.97
CA VAL A 27 11.01 -0.10 15.75
C VAL A 27 12.07 -1.21 15.77
N ARG A 28 12.24 -1.91 14.65
CA ARG A 28 13.28 -2.92 14.48
C ARG A 28 14.67 -2.32 14.73
N GLU A 29 15.51 -3.07 15.43
CA GLU A 29 16.90 -2.70 15.70
C GLU A 29 17.67 -2.43 14.38
N GLY A 30 18.33 -1.28 14.30
CA GLY A 30 19.09 -0.83 13.13
C GLY A 30 18.26 -0.14 12.04
N GLU A 31 16.94 -0.06 12.23
CA GLU A 31 15.98 0.59 11.33
C GLU A 31 15.26 1.77 12.02
N GLU A 32 15.89 2.36 13.04
CA GLU A 32 15.43 3.56 13.71
C GLU A 32 15.38 4.76 12.75
N LEU A 33 14.40 5.64 12.98
CA LEU A 33 14.27 6.90 12.25
C LEU A 33 14.85 8.05 13.07
N ASP A 34 15.57 8.95 12.39
CA ASP A 34 15.82 10.29 12.92
C ASP A 34 14.51 11.09 12.85
N ALA A 35 13.71 10.98 13.90
CA ALA A 35 12.40 11.61 13.99
C ALA A 35 12.49 13.15 13.89
N GLN A 36 13.55 13.74 14.43
CA GLN A 36 13.76 15.19 14.42
C GLN A 36 14.07 15.70 13.01
N ALA A 37 14.91 14.98 12.26
CA ALA A 37 15.18 15.30 10.86
C ALA A 37 13.91 15.22 10.00
N VAL A 38 13.10 14.16 10.18
CA VAL A 38 11.83 14.01 9.47
C VAL A 38 10.84 15.12 9.84
N SER A 39 10.69 15.44 11.12
CA SER A 39 9.79 16.51 11.59
C SER A 39 10.22 17.88 11.05
N SER A 40 11.52 18.17 11.05
CA SER A 40 12.04 19.42 10.51
C SER A 40 11.74 19.53 9.01
N TRP A 41 12.02 18.46 8.26
CA TRP A 41 11.71 18.40 6.84
C TRP A 41 10.22 18.56 6.55
N LEU A 42 9.34 17.91 7.32
CA LEU A 42 7.88 18.05 7.17
C LEU A 42 7.40 19.49 7.38
N ARG A 43 7.94 20.19 8.39
CA ARG A 43 7.64 21.62 8.62
C ARG A 43 8.10 22.48 7.45
N ASP A 44 9.26 22.19 6.87
CA ASP A 44 9.75 22.88 5.67
C ASP A 44 8.85 22.63 4.44
N GLN A 45 8.14 21.50 4.39
CA GLN A 45 7.10 21.24 3.38
C GLN A 45 5.77 21.95 3.69
N GLY A 46 5.69 22.74 4.76
CA GLY A 46 4.48 23.44 5.19
C GLY A 46 3.47 22.57 5.92
N VAL A 47 3.88 21.40 6.42
CA VAL A 47 3.00 20.53 7.22
C VAL A 47 2.96 21.05 8.66
N ASP A 48 1.76 21.41 9.12
CA ASP A 48 1.54 21.84 10.49
C ASP A 48 1.54 20.63 11.46
N ILE A 49 2.70 20.37 12.05
CA ILE A 49 2.94 19.34 13.07
C ILE A 49 3.56 19.96 14.32
N GLN A 50 3.15 19.48 15.48
CA GLN A 50 3.54 20.02 16.78
C GLN A 50 4.43 19.02 17.54
N GLY A 51 5.52 19.50 18.12
CA GLY A 51 6.44 18.67 18.89
C GLY A 51 7.16 17.58 18.06
N GLU A 52 7.64 16.55 18.76
CA GLU A 52 8.28 15.37 18.16
C GLU A 52 7.30 14.19 18.17
N PRO A 53 7.35 13.30 17.16
CA PRO A 53 6.39 12.21 17.06
C PRO A 53 6.80 11.05 17.95
N THR A 54 5.81 10.36 18.51
CA THR A 54 5.97 8.96 18.89
C THR A 54 6.05 8.12 17.62
N VAL A 55 7.20 7.47 17.42
CA VAL A 55 7.45 6.61 16.26
C VAL A 55 7.15 5.16 16.62
N THR A 56 6.30 4.52 15.83
CA THR A 56 6.08 3.06 15.90
C THR A 56 6.21 2.45 14.52
N GLN A 57 6.55 1.16 14.43
CA GLN A 57 6.76 0.48 13.15
C GLN A 57 5.77 -0.65 12.95
N PHE A 58 5.19 -0.73 11.75
CA PHE A 58 4.33 -1.86 11.38
C PHE A 58 5.18 -3.09 11.03
N SER A 59 4.74 -4.25 11.51
CA SER A 59 5.44 -5.52 11.31
C SER A 59 5.14 -6.16 9.94
N GLY A 60 4.06 -5.75 9.27
CA GLY A 60 3.64 -6.26 7.98
C GLY A 60 4.39 -5.64 6.80
N GLY A 61 4.83 -6.48 5.86
CA GLY A 61 5.56 -6.09 4.64
C GLY A 61 7.07 -6.18 4.80
N ALA A 62 7.73 -6.92 3.90
CA ALA A 62 9.19 -7.11 3.91
C ALA A 62 9.90 -6.31 2.80
N SER A 63 9.15 -5.66 1.90
CA SER A 63 9.72 -4.88 0.80
C SER A 63 10.12 -3.48 1.24
N ASN A 64 9.24 -2.75 1.92
CA ASN A 64 9.48 -1.40 2.43
C ASN A 64 8.95 -1.28 3.86
N TRP A 65 9.63 -0.49 4.68
CA TRP A 65 9.23 -0.22 6.05
C TRP A 65 8.14 0.82 6.10
N THR A 66 7.20 0.61 7.02
CA THR A 66 6.07 1.49 7.27
C THR A 66 6.09 1.88 8.73
N TYR A 67 6.15 3.17 9.00
CA TYR A 67 6.20 3.76 10.32
C TYR A 67 4.98 4.65 10.52
N ARG A 68 4.47 4.69 11.75
CA ARG A 68 3.52 5.70 12.18
C ARG A 68 4.27 6.80 12.91
N LEU A 69 4.01 8.04 12.51
CA LEU A 69 4.48 9.25 13.17
C LEU A 69 3.26 9.87 13.87
N GLN A 70 3.16 9.67 15.18
CA GLN A 70 2.07 10.23 15.97
C GLN A 70 2.58 11.46 16.73
N TYR A 71 2.16 12.64 16.29
CA TYR A 71 2.46 13.92 16.92
C TYR A 71 1.40 14.26 17.98
N ASP A 72 1.76 15.14 18.91
CA ASP A 72 0.81 15.68 19.88
C ASP A 72 -0.04 16.80 19.26
N GLY A 73 -1.30 16.93 19.69
CA GLY A 73 -2.18 18.02 19.29
C GLY A 73 -3.44 17.57 18.53
N GLU A 74 -4.27 18.54 18.16
CA GLU A 74 -5.53 18.32 17.43
C GLU A 74 -5.35 18.73 15.96
N GLY A 75 -5.73 17.85 15.02
CA GLY A 75 -5.71 18.16 13.59
C GLY A 75 -5.42 16.96 12.69
N LYS A 76 -5.67 17.13 11.39
CA LYS A 76 -5.53 16.05 10.38
C LYS A 76 -4.10 15.57 10.16
N ASN A 77 -3.09 16.39 10.49
CA ASN A 77 -1.68 16.10 10.25
C ASN A 77 -0.95 15.50 11.46
N GLN A 78 -1.66 15.18 12.55
CA GLN A 78 -1.01 14.69 13.78
C GLN A 78 -0.83 13.16 13.79
N ASP A 79 -1.40 12.44 12.82
CA ASP A 79 -1.24 10.99 12.69
C ASP A 79 -0.91 10.60 11.25
N LEU A 80 0.38 10.37 11.00
CA LEU A 80 0.94 10.21 9.67
C LEU A 80 1.61 8.85 9.51
N ILE A 81 1.72 8.41 8.25
CA ILE A 81 2.45 7.22 7.86
C ILE A 81 3.65 7.60 7.00
N LEU A 82 4.83 7.15 7.42
CA LEU A 82 6.07 7.25 6.63
C LEU A 82 6.39 5.88 6.02
N ARG A 83 6.72 5.86 4.73
CA ARG A 83 7.23 4.66 4.05
C ARG A 83 8.59 4.93 3.41
N ARG A 84 9.53 3.99 3.63
CA ARG A 84 10.89 4.02 3.11
C ARG A 84 11.43 2.62 2.84
N PRO A 85 12.46 2.45 2.01
CA PRO A 85 13.11 1.14 1.84
C PRO A 85 13.94 0.74 3.07
N PRO A 86 14.31 -0.56 3.18
CA PRO A 86 15.26 -1.01 4.20
C PRO A 86 16.65 -0.43 4.02
N LYS A 87 17.36 -0.21 5.13
CA LYS A 87 18.70 0.38 5.12
C LYS A 87 19.66 -0.45 4.25
N GLY A 88 20.51 0.23 3.49
CA GLY A 88 21.48 -0.41 2.59
C GLY A 88 20.89 -0.93 1.28
N THR A 89 19.58 -0.79 1.08
CA THR A 89 18.94 -1.15 -0.19
C THR A 89 19.02 0.03 -1.15
N LYS A 90 19.82 -0.08 -2.21
CA LYS A 90 19.74 0.88 -3.32
C LYS A 90 18.41 0.71 -4.05
N ALA A 91 17.79 1.81 -4.48
CA ALA A 91 16.54 1.80 -5.23
C ALA A 91 16.68 0.95 -6.52
N LYS A 92 16.31 -0.32 -6.42
CA LYS A 92 15.91 -1.16 -7.55
C LYS A 92 14.41 -0.92 -7.77
N SER A 93 13.87 -1.29 -8.93
CA SER A 93 12.44 -1.13 -9.27
C SER A 93 11.42 -1.64 -8.23
N ALA A 94 11.85 -2.44 -7.26
CA ALA A 94 11.03 -2.96 -6.15
C ALA A 94 10.93 -2.03 -4.93
N HIS A 95 11.78 -1.00 -4.85
CA HIS A 95 11.91 -0.05 -3.73
C HIS A 95 11.73 1.40 -4.17
N ASP A 96 10.99 1.61 -5.26
CA ASP A 96 10.79 2.91 -5.90
C ASP A 96 9.69 3.70 -5.16
N MET A 97 10.10 4.46 -4.13
CA MET A 97 9.22 5.29 -3.31
C MET A 97 8.58 6.42 -4.11
N VAL A 98 9.30 6.96 -5.10
CA VAL A 98 8.80 8.01 -5.99
C VAL A 98 7.62 7.49 -6.80
N ARG A 99 7.73 6.27 -7.36
CA ARG A 99 6.63 5.63 -8.10
C ARG A 99 5.44 5.36 -7.20
N GLU A 100 5.64 4.81 -6.00
CA GLU A 100 4.55 4.54 -5.07
C GLU A 100 3.81 5.82 -4.64
N TYR A 101 4.54 6.91 -4.37
CA TYR A 101 3.95 8.21 -4.06
C TYR A 101 3.16 8.76 -5.24
N THR A 102 3.78 8.76 -6.43
CA THR A 102 3.22 9.37 -7.63
C THR A 102 1.93 8.69 -8.06
N VAL A 103 1.90 7.35 -8.05
CA VAL A 103 0.70 6.55 -8.36
C VAL A 103 -0.45 6.89 -7.42
N GLN A 104 -0.22 6.85 -6.12
CA GLN A 104 -1.28 7.09 -5.13
C GLN A 104 -1.77 8.55 -5.17
N LYS A 105 -0.86 9.51 -5.36
CA LYS A 105 -1.23 10.92 -5.49
C LYS A 105 -2.12 11.15 -6.72
N ALA A 106 -1.74 10.60 -7.88
CA ALA A 106 -2.51 10.75 -9.11
C ALA A 106 -3.88 10.05 -9.05
N LEU A 107 -3.98 8.93 -8.33
CA LEU A 107 -5.23 8.17 -8.19
C LEU A 107 -6.26 8.83 -7.26
N LYS A 108 -5.85 9.68 -6.32
CA LYS A 108 -6.70 10.05 -5.16
C LYS A 108 -8.08 10.60 -5.53
N ASP A 109 -8.15 11.43 -6.57
CA ASP A 109 -9.40 12.08 -6.97
C ASP A 109 -10.36 11.13 -7.70
N ALA A 110 -9.81 10.16 -8.45
CA ALA A 110 -10.59 9.17 -9.21
C ALA A 110 -10.85 7.87 -8.43
N TYR A 111 -10.09 7.62 -7.36
CA TYR A 111 -10.12 6.40 -6.57
C TYR A 111 -9.93 6.75 -5.08
N PRO A 112 -11.01 6.97 -4.32
CA PRO A 112 -10.95 7.61 -3.00
C PRO A 112 -10.27 6.76 -1.93
N TYR A 113 -10.07 5.48 -2.22
CA TYR A 113 -9.55 4.45 -1.33
C TYR A 113 -8.04 4.55 -1.08
N VAL A 114 -7.27 5.26 -1.91
CA VAL A 114 -5.85 5.49 -1.59
C VAL A 114 -5.72 6.57 -0.51
N PRO A 115 -4.68 6.49 0.35
CA PRO A 115 -4.41 7.53 1.33
C PRO A 115 -4.08 8.85 0.63
N LYS A 116 -4.38 9.97 1.29
CA LYS A 116 -3.91 11.26 0.79
C LYS A 116 -2.41 11.37 1.02
N MET A 117 -1.69 11.65 -0.06
CA MET A 117 -0.24 11.81 -0.02
C MET A 117 0.11 13.19 0.54
N VAL A 118 1.00 13.24 1.53
CA VAL A 118 1.41 14.48 2.20
C VAL A 118 2.64 15.06 1.49
N ALA A 119 3.75 14.34 1.47
CA ALA A 119 5.00 14.80 0.87
C ALA A 119 5.92 13.64 0.45
N LEU A 120 6.81 13.90 -0.50
CA LEU A 120 7.85 12.98 -1.00
C LEU A 120 9.22 13.63 -0.80
N CYS A 121 10.15 12.90 -0.20
CA CYS A 121 11.54 13.30 -0.07
C CYS A 121 12.40 12.39 -0.95
N THR A 122 13.18 13.00 -1.86
CA THR A 122 14.25 12.32 -2.61
C THR A 122 15.63 12.85 -2.24
N ASN A 123 15.73 13.60 -1.13
CA ASN A 123 17.00 14.03 -0.57
C ASN A 123 17.46 12.99 0.45
N GLU A 124 18.45 12.19 0.08
CA GLU A 124 19.01 11.16 0.97
C GLU A 124 19.69 11.75 2.20
N ASP A 125 20.04 13.04 2.23
CA ASP A 125 20.66 13.67 3.40
C ASP A 125 19.72 13.74 4.62
N VAL A 126 18.40 13.58 4.42
CA VAL A 126 17.42 13.68 5.52
C VAL A 126 17.42 12.41 6.38
N ILE A 127 17.28 11.21 5.79
CA ILE A 127 17.28 9.93 6.54
C ILE A 127 17.99 8.77 5.79
N GLY A 128 18.82 9.08 4.80
CA GLY A 128 19.63 8.12 4.06
C GLY A 128 18.89 7.31 2.97
N ALA A 129 17.67 7.71 2.59
CA ALA A 129 16.89 7.08 1.53
C ALA A 129 15.76 8.00 1.05
N ASP A 130 15.24 7.73 -0.16
CA ASP A 130 13.94 8.24 -0.58
C ASP A 130 12.85 7.74 0.38
N PHE A 131 11.92 8.62 0.74
CA PHE A 131 10.77 8.27 1.55
C PHE A 131 9.59 9.17 1.22
N TYR A 132 8.40 8.74 1.60
CA TYR A 132 7.23 9.59 1.52
C TYR A 132 6.40 9.51 2.79
N VAL A 133 5.57 10.54 2.97
CA VAL A 133 4.61 10.65 4.06
C VAL A 133 3.19 10.76 3.49
N MET A 134 2.24 10.10 4.12
CA MET A 134 0.82 10.09 3.77
C MET A 134 -0.05 10.14 5.03
N GLU A 135 -1.31 10.53 4.88
CA GLU A 135 -2.28 10.46 5.97
C GLU A 135 -2.47 9.00 6.42
N ARG A 136 -2.59 8.78 7.73
CA ARG A 136 -2.95 7.45 8.25
C ARG A 136 -4.41 7.16 7.92
N MET A 137 -4.64 6.01 7.29
CA MET A 137 -5.97 5.42 7.21
C MET A 137 -6.15 4.50 8.41
N GLU A 138 -7.03 4.89 9.33
CA GLU A 138 -7.37 4.09 10.49
C GLU A 138 -8.39 3.02 10.12
N GLY A 139 -8.12 1.78 10.53
CA GLY A 139 -9.01 0.67 10.24
C GLY A 139 -8.43 -0.68 10.58
N ILE A 140 -9.10 -1.71 10.08
CA ILE A 140 -8.82 -3.11 10.32
C ILE A 140 -8.11 -3.68 9.08
N ILE A 141 -6.97 -4.34 9.28
CA ILE A 141 -6.28 -5.06 8.20
C ILE A 141 -6.57 -6.56 8.36
N PRO A 142 -7.34 -7.17 7.43
CA PRO A 142 -7.59 -8.61 7.46
C PRO A 142 -6.33 -9.35 7.01
N ARG A 143 -5.46 -9.71 7.96
CA ARG A 143 -4.30 -10.55 7.68
C ARG A 143 -4.74 -12.01 7.52
N ALA A 144 -3.79 -12.95 7.53
CA ALA A 144 -4.06 -14.39 7.43
C ALA A 144 -5.15 -14.90 8.41
N ASN A 145 -5.28 -14.26 9.57
CA ASN A 145 -6.42 -14.42 10.47
C ASN A 145 -7.04 -13.05 10.74
N LEU A 146 -8.37 -12.98 10.81
CA LEU A 146 -9.05 -11.78 11.29
C LEU A 146 -8.59 -11.46 12.72
N PRO A 147 -8.48 -10.16 13.08
CA PRO A 147 -8.20 -9.76 14.45
C PRO A 147 -9.16 -10.40 15.45
N LYS A 148 -8.62 -10.81 16.60
CA LYS A 148 -9.43 -11.38 17.70
C LYS A 148 -10.53 -10.40 18.10
N GLY A 149 -11.78 -10.86 18.09
CA GLY A 149 -12.96 -10.04 18.38
C GLY A 149 -13.72 -9.59 17.14
N ILE A 150 -13.29 -9.99 15.94
CA ILE A 150 -14.08 -9.91 14.72
C ILE A 150 -14.55 -11.33 14.38
N ASP A 151 -15.85 -11.56 14.60
CA ASP A 151 -16.54 -12.76 14.18
C ASP A 151 -17.51 -12.37 13.06
N LEU A 152 -17.23 -12.83 11.84
CA LEU A 152 -18.09 -12.60 10.67
C LEU A 152 -18.98 -13.80 10.45
N ASP A 153 -20.29 -13.57 10.32
CA ASP A 153 -21.20 -14.59 9.81
C ASP A 153 -21.00 -14.80 8.29
N PRO A 154 -21.65 -15.81 7.68
CA PRO A 154 -21.51 -16.07 6.25
C PRO A 154 -21.96 -14.92 5.33
N GLU A 155 -22.94 -14.10 5.74
CA GLU A 155 -23.44 -12.97 4.95
C GLU A 155 -22.49 -11.79 5.03
N GLN A 156 -21.97 -11.48 6.21
CA GLN A 156 -20.92 -10.48 6.43
C GLN A 156 -19.64 -10.85 5.69
N THR A 157 -19.24 -12.12 5.74
CA THR A 157 -18.07 -12.62 4.98
C THR A 157 -18.26 -12.45 3.48
N ARG A 158 -19.47 -12.71 2.96
CA ARG A 158 -19.80 -12.49 1.54
C ARG A 158 -19.72 -11.02 1.18
N THR A 159 -20.28 -10.14 2.01
CA THR A 159 -20.25 -8.69 1.80
C THR A 159 -18.80 -8.19 1.75
N LEU A 160 -17.98 -8.57 2.74
CA LEU A 160 -16.56 -8.23 2.78
C LEU A 160 -15.81 -8.65 1.51
N CYS A 161 -16.00 -9.90 1.08
CA CYS A 161 -15.35 -10.40 -0.14
C CYS A 161 -15.81 -9.65 -1.39
N THR A 162 -17.10 -9.31 -1.46
CA THR A 162 -17.69 -8.60 -2.61
C THR A 162 -17.18 -7.16 -2.66
N ASN A 163 -17.16 -6.46 -1.52
CA ASN A 163 -16.62 -5.11 -1.38
C ASN A 163 -15.14 -5.03 -1.80
N VAL A 164 -14.32 -6.01 -1.42
CA VAL A 164 -12.91 -6.08 -1.88
C VAL A 164 -12.79 -6.32 -3.38
N ILE A 165 -13.73 -7.03 -4.00
CA ILE A 165 -13.76 -7.20 -5.46
C ILE A 165 -14.25 -5.93 -6.15
N ASP A 166 -15.30 -5.30 -5.64
CA ASP A 166 -15.87 -4.06 -6.19
C ASP A 166 -14.84 -2.94 -6.18
N ALA A 167 -14.07 -2.78 -5.10
CA ALA A 167 -12.98 -1.81 -5.03
C ALA A 167 -11.85 -2.09 -6.05
N LEU A 168 -11.60 -3.35 -6.42
CA LEU A 168 -10.66 -3.68 -7.50
C LEU A 168 -11.26 -3.36 -8.88
N VAL A 169 -12.55 -3.62 -9.07
CA VAL A 169 -13.27 -3.28 -10.30
C VAL A 169 -13.27 -1.77 -10.51
N GLU A 170 -13.55 -0.99 -9.47
CA GLU A 170 -13.45 0.48 -9.49
C GLU A 170 -12.06 0.95 -9.88
N LEU A 171 -10.99 0.36 -9.31
CA LEU A 171 -9.61 0.69 -9.70
C LEU A 171 -9.34 0.42 -11.19
N HIS A 172 -9.85 -0.71 -11.72
CA HIS A 172 -9.71 -1.07 -13.13
C HIS A 172 -10.56 -0.21 -14.08
N GLN A 173 -11.50 0.57 -13.54
CA GLN A 173 -12.35 1.50 -14.29
C GLN A 173 -11.82 2.94 -14.29
N VAL A 174 -10.86 3.28 -13.42
CA VAL A 174 -10.19 4.59 -13.44
C VAL A 174 -9.64 4.87 -14.84
N ASP A 175 -10.01 6.03 -15.40
CA ASP A 175 -9.46 6.49 -16.67
C ASP A 175 -8.05 7.05 -16.46
N TYR A 176 -7.06 6.15 -16.48
CA TYR A 176 -5.67 6.53 -16.28
C TYR A 176 -5.12 7.49 -17.33
N LYS A 177 -5.79 7.64 -18.48
CA LYS A 177 -5.32 8.51 -19.57
C LYS A 177 -5.46 9.99 -19.24
N GLU A 178 -6.38 10.33 -18.35
CA GLU A 178 -6.57 11.69 -17.83
C GLU A 178 -5.43 12.10 -16.87
N HIS A 179 -4.55 11.17 -16.48
CA HIS A 179 -3.47 11.40 -15.54
C HIS A 179 -2.11 11.13 -16.21
N PRO A 180 -1.35 12.17 -16.65
CA PRO A 180 -0.07 12.00 -17.33
C PRO A 180 0.92 11.13 -16.57
N GLU A 181 0.96 11.24 -15.24
CA GLU A 181 1.84 10.44 -14.40
C GLU A 181 1.52 8.96 -14.51
N LEU A 182 0.23 8.58 -14.59
CA LEU A 182 -0.19 7.19 -14.72
C LEU A 182 0.08 6.63 -16.12
N VAL A 183 -0.07 7.46 -17.16
CA VAL A 183 0.26 7.07 -18.55
C VAL A 183 1.73 6.67 -18.67
N THR A 184 2.64 7.41 -18.03
CA THR A 184 4.09 7.14 -18.12
C THR A 184 4.53 5.82 -17.46
N LEU A 185 3.70 5.22 -16.61
CA LEU A 185 3.98 3.92 -16.00
C LEU A 185 3.81 2.76 -16.98
N GLY A 186 2.91 2.94 -17.95
CA GLY A 186 2.56 1.94 -18.93
C GLY A 186 3.66 1.71 -19.97
N ARG A 187 3.69 0.50 -20.54
CA ARG A 187 4.53 0.16 -21.71
C ARG A 187 3.69 -0.18 -22.94
N GLY A 188 2.41 0.22 -22.96
CA GLY A 188 1.46 -0.14 -24.00
C GLY A 188 1.18 -1.64 -24.08
N ASP A 189 0.81 -2.10 -25.27
CA ASP A 189 0.45 -3.49 -25.58
C ASP A 189 1.59 -4.49 -25.34
N GLY A 190 1.26 -5.77 -25.18
CA GLY A 190 2.18 -6.87 -24.89
C GLY A 190 2.39 -7.12 -23.40
N TYR A 191 1.43 -6.72 -22.54
CA TYR A 191 1.53 -6.92 -21.09
C TYR A 191 1.61 -8.40 -20.74
N CYS A 192 0.71 -9.24 -21.25
CA CYS A 192 0.67 -10.66 -20.92
C CYS A 192 1.99 -11.37 -21.28
N GLU A 193 2.52 -11.12 -22.48
CA GLU A 193 3.80 -11.67 -22.93
C GLU A 193 4.98 -11.17 -22.08
N ARG A 194 5.02 -9.86 -21.76
CA ARG A 194 6.07 -9.31 -20.89
C ARG A 194 6.05 -9.91 -19.50
N GLN A 195 4.87 -10.14 -18.93
CA GLN A 195 4.74 -10.75 -17.60
C GLN A 195 5.23 -12.20 -17.63
N VAL A 196 4.74 -13.03 -18.57
CA VAL A 196 5.11 -14.44 -18.67
C VAL A 196 6.61 -14.59 -18.93
N SER A 197 7.13 -13.92 -19.96
CA SER A 197 8.55 -14.02 -20.31
C SER A 197 9.47 -13.36 -19.26
N GLY A 198 9.01 -12.30 -18.60
CA GLY A 198 9.74 -11.61 -17.54
C GLY A 198 9.89 -12.48 -16.29
N TRP A 199 8.81 -13.12 -15.84
CA TRP A 199 8.84 -14.05 -14.71
C TRP A 199 9.67 -15.29 -15.00
N ASP A 200 9.58 -15.84 -16.21
CA ASP A 200 10.41 -16.95 -16.68
C ASP A 200 11.91 -16.64 -16.55
N LYS A 201 12.34 -15.50 -17.09
CA LYS A 201 13.73 -15.02 -17.02
C LYS A 201 14.20 -14.78 -15.59
N ARG A 202 13.35 -14.20 -14.72
CA ARG A 202 13.69 -13.98 -13.31
C ARG A 202 13.84 -15.30 -12.56
N TYR A 203 12.94 -16.24 -12.79
CA TYR A 203 13.01 -17.57 -12.17
C TYR A 203 14.33 -18.27 -12.53
N VAL A 204 14.73 -18.28 -13.80
CA VAL A 204 16.02 -18.89 -14.21
C VAL A 204 17.21 -18.27 -13.49
N LYS A 205 17.23 -16.94 -13.38
CA LYS A 205 18.32 -16.21 -12.71
C LYS A 205 18.36 -16.43 -11.21
N ALA A 206 17.21 -16.63 -10.58
CA ALA A 206 17.08 -16.78 -9.12
C ALA A 206 17.04 -18.26 -8.66
N LYS A 207 17.08 -19.22 -9.59
CA LYS A 207 16.93 -20.65 -9.27
C LYS A 207 18.09 -21.13 -8.41
N THR A 208 17.76 -21.71 -7.26
CA THR A 208 18.70 -22.41 -6.38
C THR A 208 18.63 -23.93 -6.60
N PRO A 209 19.67 -24.70 -6.22
CA PRO A 209 19.72 -26.15 -6.47
C PRO A 209 18.57 -26.95 -5.87
N ASN A 210 17.98 -26.48 -4.77
CA ASN A 210 16.89 -27.13 -4.04
C ASN A 210 15.49 -26.83 -4.57
N VAL A 211 15.35 -26.03 -5.63
CA VAL A 211 14.04 -25.64 -6.19
C VAL A 211 13.76 -26.42 -7.49
N PRO A 212 12.61 -27.12 -7.61
CA PRO A 212 12.21 -27.80 -8.84
C PRO A 212 12.21 -26.86 -10.04
N SER A 213 12.56 -27.32 -11.24
CA SER A 213 12.75 -26.45 -12.42
C SER A 213 11.52 -25.69 -12.91
N PHE A 214 10.30 -26.16 -12.54
CA PHE A 214 9.02 -25.72 -13.08
C PHE A 214 8.96 -25.69 -14.62
N ALA A 215 9.82 -26.46 -15.30
CA ALA A 215 10.01 -26.37 -16.76
C ALA A 215 8.71 -26.58 -17.54
N LEU A 216 7.89 -27.56 -17.12
CA LEU A 216 6.59 -27.84 -17.75
C LEU A 216 5.63 -26.65 -17.63
N VAL A 217 5.48 -26.06 -16.44
CA VAL A 217 4.60 -24.91 -16.20
C VAL A 217 5.07 -23.70 -16.99
N ARG A 218 6.38 -23.41 -16.95
CA ARG A 218 7.01 -22.29 -17.65
C ARG A 218 6.82 -22.39 -19.16
N GLN A 219 7.07 -23.58 -19.73
CA GLN A 219 6.85 -23.82 -21.16
C GLN A 219 5.37 -23.75 -21.52
N TRP A 220 4.48 -24.27 -20.68
CA TRP A 220 3.04 -24.21 -20.91
C TRP A 220 2.55 -22.76 -20.94
N LEU A 221 2.94 -21.93 -19.96
CA LEU A 221 2.58 -20.50 -19.93
C LEU A 221 3.09 -19.76 -21.17
N GLY A 222 4.33 -20.03 -21.60
CA GLY A 222 4.87 -19.42 -22.82
C GLY A 222 4.09 -19.79 -24.09
N LYS A 223 3.61 -21.04 -24.20
CA LYS A 223 2.80 -21.51 -25.34
C LYS A 223 1.35 -21.06 -25.33
N HIS A 224 0.81 -20.73 -24.15
CA HIS A 224 -0.60 -20.38 -23.94
C HIS A 224 -0.76 -18.97 -23.37
N THR A 225 0.19 -18.08 -23.66
CA THR A 225 0.08 -16.68 -23.26
C THR A 225 -1.12 -16.07 -23.98
N PRO A 226 -2.13 -15.55 -23.26
CA PRO A 226 -3.29 -14.92 -23.88
C PRO A 226 -2.88 -13.60 -24.55
N ALA A 227 -3.68 -13.18 -25.53
CA ALA A 227 -3.60 -11.82 -26.04
C ALA A 227 -4.00 -10.82 -24.94
N ASP A 228 -3.48 -9.60 -25.04
CA ASP A 228 -3.89 -8.50 -24.18
C ASP A 228 -5.39 -8.20 -24.39
N SER A 229 -6.10 -7.87 -23.30
CA SER A 229 -7.54 -7.59 -23.33
C SER A 229 -7.86 -6.10 -23.19
N LYS A 230 -7.56 -5.52 -22.02
CA LYS A 230 -7.73 -4.10 -21.70
C LYS A 230 -6.54 -3.63 -20.86
N THR A 231 -6.02 -2.46 -21.18
CA THR A 231 -5.07 -1.76 -20.30
C THR A 231 -5.83 -0.97 -19.25
N CYS A 232 -5.50 -1.20 -17.98
CA CYS A 232 -5.99 -0.46 -16.82
C CYS A 232 -4.89 -0.35 -15.77
N ILE A 233 -5.16 0.39 -14.68
CA ILE A 233 -4.30 0.38 -13.51
C ILE A 233 -4.38 -0.99 -12.84
N ILE A 234 -3.23 -1.60 -12.55
CA ILE A 234 -3.14 -2.91 -11.90
C ILE A 234 -2.36 -2.74 -10.60
N HIS A 235 -2.99 -3.02 -9.46
CA HIS A 235 -2.32 -2.96 -8.14
C HIS A 235 -1.19 -3.99 -8.01
N ASN A 236 -1.27 -5.12 -8.73
CA ASN A 236 -0.29 -6.22 -8.80
C ASN A 236 -0.12 -7.05 -7.51
N ASP A 237 -0.54 -6.53 -6.35
CA ASP A 237 -0.59 -7.27 -5.08
C ASP A 237 -1.94 -7.07 -4.35
N TRP A 238 -3.06 -7.31 -5.05
CA TRP A 238 -4.41 -7.12 -4.48
C TRP A 238 -4.79 -8.32 -3.61
N ARG A 239 -4.73 -8.13 -2.30
CA ARG A 239 -5.02 -9.14 -1.27
C ARG A 239 -5.45 -8.47 0.03
N PHE A 240 -6.11 -9.22 0.90
CA PHE A 240 -6.67 -8.68 2.14
C PHE A 240 -5.65 -7.93 3.03
N ASP A 241 -4.41 -8.39 3.13
CA ASP A 241 -3.40 -7.68 3.94
C ASP A 241 -3.02 -6.29 3.39
N ASN A 242 -3.46 -5.94 2.18
CA ASN A 242 -3.25 -4.64 1.53
C ASN A 242 -4.52 -3.77 1.44
N VAL A 243 -5.64 -4.24 2.01
CA VAL A 243 -6.87 -3.45 2.16
C VAL A 243 -7.04 -3.05 3.63
N ILE A 244 -7.63 -1.88 3.84
CA ILE A 244 -8.00 -1.40 5.17
C ILE A 244 -9.52 -1.31 5.21
N LEU A 245 -10.14 -2.06 6.11
CA LEU A 245 -11.57 -1.97 6.36
C LEU A 245 -11.83 -0.80 7.30
N ASP A 246 -12.86 -0.01 7.02
CA ASP A 246 -13.33 1.00 7.95
C ASP A 246 -13.71 0.33 9.28
N ALA A 247 -13.30 0.94 10.39
CA ALA A 247 -13.60 0.44 11.72
C ALA A 247 -15.05 0.77 12.13
N ALA A 248 -15.59 1.89 11.66
CA ALA A 248 -16.91 2.40 12.05
C ALA A 248 -18.05 1.71 11.31
N ASP A 249 -17.78 1.22 10.10
CA ASP A 249 -18.66 0.26 9.43
C ASP A 249 -18.33 -1.11 10.03
N GLN A 250 -19.26 -1.73 10.78
CA GLN A 250 -19.10 -3.14 11.15
C GLN A 250 -18.72 -3.89 9.87
N PRO A 251 -17.64 -4.68 9.85
CA PRO A 251 -16.96 -5.12 8.62
C PRO A 251 -17.98 -5.67 7.61
N LYS A 252 -18.39 -4.78 6.71
CA LYS A 252 -19.33 -5.01 5.62
C LYS A 252 -18.53 -4.83 4.36
#